data_AF-X1M7B6-F1
#
_entry.id   AF-X1M7B6-F1
#
_cell.length_a   1.000
_cell.length_b   1.000
_cell.length_c   1.000
_cell.angle_alpha   90.00
_cell.angle_beta   90.00
_cell.angle_gamma   90.00
#
_symmetry.space_group_name_H-M   'P 1'
#
loop_
_entity.id
_entity.type
_entity.pdbx_description
1 polymer ?
#
loop_
_entity_poly.entity_id
_entity_poly.type
_entity_poly.pdbx_seq_one_letter_code
_entity_poly.pdbx_strand_id
1 'polypeptide(L)' 'MDNKKWYPYMLIIPSIVIVLIIAIYPIVYAFYLSLTDQVLARPITNFVGLRNYINNFTDLQFWQFMKTTAVFV' A
#
# COMPACT_ATOMS: atom_id res chain seq x y z
N MET A 1 7.19 43.06 -19.44
CA MET A 1 7.84 42.16 -18.48
C MET A 1 6.92 40.96 -18.26
N ASP A 2 6.98 39.98 -19.16
CA ASP A 2 6.02 38.87 -19.18
C ASP A 2 6.39 37.80 -18.16
N ASN A 3 5.79 37.90 -16.99
CA ASN A 3 5.94 36.96 -15.87
C ASN A 3 5.06 35.69 -16.02
N LYS A 4 4.86 35.18 -17.25
CA LYS A 4 4.02 34.00 -17.52
C LYS A 4 4.76 32.67 -17.33
N LYS A 5 5.61 32.58 -16.31
CA LYS A 5 6.35 31.33 -15.98
C LYS A 5 5.43 30.20 -15.47
N TRP A 6 4.19 30.50 -15.09
CA TRP A 6 3.26 29.56 -14.45
C TRP A 6 2.36 28.79 -15.43
N TYR A 7 2.13 29.34 -16.64
CA TYR A 7 1.24 28.75 -17.63
C TYR A 7 1.67 27.33 -18.08
N PRO A 8 2.97 27.06 -18.31
CA PRO A 8 3.42 25.70 -18.65
C PRO A 8 3.13 24.68 -17.54
N TYR A 9 3.25 25.08 -16.26
CA TYR A 9 2.96 24.20 -15.13
C TYR A 9 1.47 23.86 -15.08
N MET A 10 0.58 24.82 -15.36
CA MET A 10 -0.87 24.58 -15.35
C MET A 10 -1.31 23.56 -16.40
N LEU A 11 -0.62 23.49 -17.53
CA LEU A 11 -0.87 22.50 -18.57
C LEU A 11 -0.40 21.08 -18.18
N ILE A 12 0.61 20.96 -17.31
CA ILE A 12 1.21 19.68 -16.90
C ILE A 12 0.53 19.10 -15.65
N ILE A 13 -0.04 19.97 -14.78
CA ILE A 13 -0.80 19.57 -13.58
C ILE A 13 -1.81 18.43 -13.82
N PRO A 14 -2.70 18.47 -14.83
CA PRO A 14 -3.69 17.40 -15.01
C PRO A 14 -3.04 16.04 -15.27
N SER A 15 -1.94 15.99 -16.03
CA SER A 15 -1.19 14.76 -16.28
C SER A 15 -0.54 14.23 -15.00
N ILE A 16 0.08 15.12 -14.21
CA ILE A 16 0.70 14.75 -12.92
C ILE A 16 -0.35 14.22 -11.94
N VAL A 17 -1.52 14.85 -11.87
CA VAL A 17 -2.62 14.42 -10.99
C VAL A 17 -3.07 13.02 -11.35
N ILE A 18 -3.26 12.72 -12.65
CA ILE A 18 -3.65 11.38 -13.09
C ILE A 18 -2.58 10.35 -12.72
N VAL A 19 -1.31 10.64 -12.98
CA VAL A 19 -0.19 9.74 -12.64
C VAL A 19 -0.13 9.50 -11.13
N LEU A 20 -0.28 10.55 -10.32
CA LEU A 20 -0.30 10.45 -8.87
C LEU A 20 -1.48 9.61 -8.38
N ILE A 21 -2.68 9.79 -8.94
CA ILE A 21 -3.84 8.98 -8.57
C ILE A 21 -3.56 7.52 -8.87
N ILE A 22 -3.06 7.19 -10.07
CA ILE A 22 -2.76 5.81 -10.45
C ILE A 22 -1.67 5.20 -9.58
N ALA A 23 -0.66 5.98 -9.19
CA ALA A 23 0.44 5.50 -8.34
C ALA A 23 0.05 5.36 -6.86
N ILE A 24 -0.70 6.33 -6.31
CA ILE A 24 -1.03 6.40 -4.88
C ILE A 24 -2.23 5.52 -4.54
N TYR A 25 -3.22 5.44 -5.44
CA TYR A 25 -4.42 4.64 -5.21
C TYR A 25 -4.14 3.18 -4.79
N PRO A 26 -3.32 2.39 -5.49
CA PRO A 26 -3.04 1.01 -5.09
C PRO A 26 -2.29 0.93 -3.76
N ILE A 27 -1.45 1.92 -3.43
CA ILE A 27 -0.73 1.96 -2.16
C ILE A 27 -1.71 2.18 -0.99
N VAL A 28 -2.61 3.16 -1.13
CA VAL A 28 -3.63 3.44 -0.12
C VAL A 28 -4.58 2.25 0.02
N TYR A 29 -4.98 1.64 -1.10
CA TYR A 29 -5.84 0.47 -1.10
C TYR A 29 -5.16 -0.74 -0.44
N ALA A 30 -3.89 -1.02 -0.75
CA ALA A 30 -3.11 -2.08 -0.12
C ALA A 30 -2.92 -1.83 1.38
N PHE A 31 -2.69 -0.58 1.78
CA PHE A 31 -2.62 -0.20 3.18
C PHE A 31 -3.95 -0.47 3.91
N TYR A 32 -5.08 -0.07 3.32
CA TYR A 32 -6.40 -0.38 3.84
C TYR A 32 -6.62 -1.89 3.94
N LEU A 33 -6.27 -2.64 2.89
CA LEU A 33 -6.39 -4.09 2.85
C LEU A 33 -5.58 -4.76 3.96
N SER A 34 -4.37 -4.26 4.26
CA SER A 34 -3.51 -4.77 5.33
C SER A 34 -4.13 -4.68 6.73
N LEU A 35 -5.09 -3.75 6.93
CA LEU A 35 -5.84 -3.56 8.17
C LEU A 35 -7.14 -4.38 8.19
N THR A 36 -7.44 -5.13 7.12
CA THR A 36 -8.63 -5.97 6.99
C THR A 36 -8.25 -7.44 6.91
N ASP A 37 -9.14 -8.31 7.37
CA ASP A 37 -8.99 -9.76 7.26
C ASP A 37 -9.65 -10.25 5.95
N GLN A 38 -9.19 -9.71 4.81
CA GLN A 38 -9.68 -10.15 3.51
C GLN A 38 -9.00 -11.44 3.10
N VAL A 39 -9.78 -12.52 3.04
CA VAL A 39 -9.35 -13.80 2.48
C VAL A 39 -9.95 -13.91 1.08
N LEU A 40 -9.13 -14.13 0.04
CA LEU A 40 -9.60 -14.27 -1.34
C LEU A 40 -10.71 -15.33 -1.51
N ALA A 41 -10.74 -16.33 -0.63
CA ALA A 41 -11.72 -17.41 -0.62
C ALA A 41 -13.01 -17.11 0.17
N ARG A 42 -13.11 -15.96 0.87
CA ARG A 42 -14.30 -15.60 1.66
C ARG A 42 -14.68 -14.13 1.41
N PRO A 43 -15.94 -13.83 1.05
CA PRO A 43 -16.39 -12.46 0.77
C PRO A 43 -16.57 -11.59 2.03
N ILE A 44 -16.19 -12.07 3.21
CA ILE A 44 -16.40 -11.37 4.48
C ILE A 44 -15.16 -10.53 4.77
N THR A 45 -15.31 -9.21 4.69
CA THR A 45 -14.25 -8.25 5.03
C THR A 45 -14.53 -7.66 6.40
N ASN A 46 -13.74 -8.06 7.39
CA ASN A 46 -13.78 -7.42 8.71
C ASN A 46 -12.58 -6.49 8.84
N PHE A 47 -12.83 -5.25 9.28
CA PHE A 47 -11.76 -4.35 9.70
C PHE A 47 -11.21 -4.87 11.04
N VAL A 48 -10.03 -5.46 11.00
CA VAL A 48 -9.38 -6.08 12.18
C VAL A 48 -8.20 -5.23 12.69
N GLY A 49 -7.91 -4.11 12.03
CA GLY A 49 -6.84 -3.19 12.38
C GLY A 49 -5.48 -3.89 12.40
N LEU A 50 -4.74 -3.74 13.51
CA LEU A 50 -3.41 -4.32 13.68
C LEU A 50 -3.42 -5.80 14.11
N ARG A 51 -4.59 -6.44 14.24
CA ARG A 51 -4.65 -7.83 14.73
C ARG A 51 -3.93 -8.81 13.81
N ASN A 52 -3.95 -8.58 12.50
CA ASN A 52 -3.19 -9.38 11.54
C ASN A 52 -1.67 -9.31 11.79
N TYR A 53 -1.17 -8.12 12.11
CA TYR A 53 0.25 -7.92 12.42
C TYR A 53 0.63 -8.63 13.73
N ILE A 54 -0.19 -8.47 14.78
CA ILE A 54 0.06 -9.13 16.08
C ILE A 54 0.09 -10.65 15.91
N ASN A 55 -0.90 -11.22 15.22
CA ASN A 55 -0.98 -12.67 14.98
C ASN A 55 0.27 -13.19 14.24
N ASN A 56 0.70 -12.51 13.18
CA ASN A 56 1.91 -12.88 12.44
C ASN A 56 3.18 -12.77 13.31
N PHE A 57 3.30 -11.72 14.13
CA PHE A 57 4.47 -11.53 15.00
C PHE A 57 4.55 -12.55 16.14
N THR A 58 3.41 -13.05 16.62
CA THR A 58 3.35 -14.07 17.67
C THR A 58 3.45 -15.50 17.16
N ASP A 59 3.39 -15.71 15.84
CA ASP A 59 3.46 -17.04 15.24
C ASP A 59 4.92 -17.55 15.17
N LEU A 60 5.18 -18.69 15.80
CA LEU A 60 6.50 -19.34 15.75
C LEU A 60 6.89 -19.74 14.31
N GLN A 61 5.93 -20.09 13.44
CA GLN A 61 6.22 -20.43 12.05
C GLN A 61 6.71 -19.23 11.26
N PHE A 62 6.15 -18.03 11.52
CA PHE A 62 6.60 -16.79 10.87
C PHE A 62 8.10 -16.56 11.10
N TRP A 63 8.58 -16.75 12.34
CA TRP A 63 9.99 -16.63 12.68
C TRP A 63 10.87 -17.73 12.08
N GLN A 64 10.36 -18.95 11.92
CA GLN A 64 11.08 -20.03 11.23
C GLN A 64 11.27 -19.69 9.75
N PHE A 65 10.21 -19.24 9.07
CA PHE A 65 10.30 -18.83 7.66
C PHE A 65 11.22 -17.61 7.48
N MET A 66 11.14 -16.61 8.36
CA MET A 66 12.06 -15.46 8.34
C MET A 66 13.53 -15.89 8.46
N LYS A 67 13.85 -16.81 9.37
CA LYS A 67 15.22 -17.33 9.53
C LYS A 67 15.68 -18.07 8.27
N THR A 68 14.82 -18.90 7.68
CA THR A 68 15.15 -19.60 6.43
C THR A 68 15.42 -18.59 5.31
N THR A 69 14.55 -17.59 5.11
CA THR A 69 14.78 -16.55 4.09
C THR A 69 16.08 -15.78 4.34
N ALA A 70 16.37 -15.41 5.59
CA ALA A 70 17.59 -14.68 5.93
C ALA A 70 18.89 -15.50 5.78
N VAL A 71 18.79 -16.83 5.82
CA VAL A 71 19.94 -17.74 5.64
C VAL A 71 20.13 -18.13 4.18
N PHE A 72 19.04 -18.19 3.39
CA PHE A 72 19.08 -18.60 1.99
C PHE A 72 19.24 -17.45 0.98
N VAL A 73 18.90 -16.21 1.36
CA VAL A 73 19.24 -14.98 0.61
C VAL A 73 20.65 -14.55 0.97
#